data_AF-A0A510PFK6-F1
#
_entry.id   AF-A0A510PFK6-F1
#
_cell.length_a   1.000
_cell.length_b   1.000
_cell.length_c   1.000
_cell.angle_alpha   90.00
_cell.angle_beta   90.00
_cell.angle_gamma   90.00
#
_symmetry.space_group_name_H-M   'P 1'
#
loop_
_entity.id
_entity.type
_entity.pdbx_description
1 polymer ?
#
loop_
_entity_poly.entity_id
_entity_poly.type
_entity_poly.pdbx_seq_one_letter_code
_entity_poly.pdbx_strand_id
1 'polypeptide(L)' 'MPWRDASDLRNLTIHEYFCINLEIIWDIVENDIPPLKGQIEAILQEFI' A
#
# COMPACT_ATOMS: atom_id res chain seq x y z
N MET A 1 13.23 3.57 -2.23
CA MET A 1 12.14 4.25 -2.97
C MET A 1 10.86 3.48 -2.64
N PRO A 2 10.00 3.99 -1.76
CA PRO A 2 8.89 3.25 -1.11
C PRO A 2 7.90 2.57 -2.08
N TRP A 3 7.83 3.04 -3.33
CA TRP A 3 7.07 2.38 -4.40
C TRP A 3 7.54 0.97 -4.74
N ARG A 4 8.83 0.67 -4.55
CA ARG A 4 9.34 -0.70 -4.72
C ARG A 4 8.77 -1.63 -3.66
N ASP A 5 8.76 -1.19 -2.41
CA ASP A 5 8.24 -1.97 -1.28
C ASP A 5 6.74 -2.25 -1.46
N ALA A 6 5.96 -1.28 -1.95
CA ALA A 6 4.55 -1.50 -2.31
C ALA A 6 4.37 -2.51 -3.46
N SER A 7 5.24 -2.46 -4.48
CA SER A 7 5.21 -3.42 -5.59
C SER A 7 5.56 -4.84 -5.14
N ASP A 8 6.54 -4.96 -4.24
CA ASP A 8 6.98 -6.23 -3.67
C ASP A 8 5.92 -6.81 -2.74
N LEU A 9 5.24 -5.98 -1.94
CA LEU A 9 4.07 -6.37 -1.16
C LEU A 9 2.95 -6.93 -2.07
N ARG A 10 2.68 -6.29 -3.21
CA ARG A 10 1.71 -6.79 -4.20
C ARG A 10 2.13 -8.14 -4.77
N ASN A 11 3.43 -8.33 -5.04
CA ASN A 11 3.94 -9.62 -5.52
C ASN A 11 3.72 -10.71 -4.47
N LEU A 12 4.10 -10.45 -3.22
CA LEU A 12 3.92 -11.38 -2.10
C LEU A 12 2.45 -11.73 -1.89
N THR A 13 1.57 -10.73 -1.87
CA THR A 13 0.15 -10.92 -1.58
C THR A 13 -0.60 -11.72 -2.64
N ILE A 14 -0.15 -11.67 -3.91
CA ILE A 14 -0.80 -12.37 -5.03
C ILE A 14 -0.16 -13.74 -5.31
N HIS A 15 1.17 -13.85 -5.20
CA HIS A 15 1.91 -15.03 -5.66
C HIS A 15 2.38 -15.95 -4.52
N GLU A 16 2.54 -15.42 -3.32
CA GLU A 16 3.07 -16.13 -2.14
C GLU A 16 2.13 -15.98 -0.93
N TYR A 17 0.82 -15.97 -1.19
CA TYR A 17 -0.19 -15.61 -0.18
C TYR A 17 -0.20 -16.50 1.07
N PHE A 18 0.33 -17.71 0.97
CA PHE A 18 0.49 -18.66 2.08
C PHE A 18 1.57 -18.25 3.09
N CYS A 19 2.48 -17.34 2.73
CA CYS A 19 3.55 -16.83 3.59
C CYS A 19 3.23 -15.45 4.20
N ILE A 20 2.02 -14.93 3.99
CA ILE A 20 1.65 -13.60 4.47
C ILE A 20 1.50 -13.61 6.01
N ASN A 21 2.10 -12.61 6.67
CA ASN A 21 1.74 -12.25 8.03
C ASN A 21 0.55 -11.28 8.01
N LEU A 22 -0.62 -11.74 8.47
CA LEU A 22 -1.85 -10.95 8.46
C LEU A 22 -1.80 -9.73 9.39
N GLU A 23 -1.02 -9.76 10.47
CA GLU A 23 -0.86 -8.60 11.36
C GLU A 23 -0.19 -7.45 10.62
N ILE A 24 0.83 -7.76 9.80
CA ILE A 24 1.53 -6.78 8.97
C ILE A 24 0.59 -6.23 7.88
N ILE A 25 -0.20 -7.10 7.24
CA ILE A 25 -1.16 -6.63 6.23
C ILE A 25 -2.21 -5.71 6.85
N TRP A 26 -2.71 -6.06 8.04
CA TRP A 26 -3.70 -5.25 8.72
C TRP A 26 -3.14 -3.87 9.08
N ASP A 27 -1.90 -3.81 9.56
CA ASP A 27 -1.20 -2.55 9.84
C ASP A 27 -1.06 -1.68 8.58
N ILE A 28 -0.65 -2.27 7.45
CA ILE A 28 -0.52 -1.55 6.17
C ILE A 28 -1.88 -1.00 5.71
N VAL A 29 -2.95 -1.78 5.86
CA VAL A 29 -4.31 -1.38 5.47
C VAL A 29 -4.82 -0.22 6.32
N GLU A 30 -4.59 -0.24 7.63
CA GLU A 30 -5.09 0.78 8.55
C GLU A 30 -4.21 2.04 8.57
N ASN A 31 -2.89 1.89 8.45
CA ASN A 31 -1.94 2.97 8.73
C ASN A 31 -1.23 3.53 7.49
N ASP A 32 -0.99 2.73 6.45
CA ASP A 32 -0.22 3.18 5.28
C ASP A 32 -1.11 3.56 4.08
N ILE A 33 -2.15 2.77 3.79
CA ILE A 33 -3.04 3.00 2.65
C ILE A 33 -3.82 4.33 2.77
N PRO A 34 -4.44 4.70 3.92
CA PRO A 34 -5.25 5.91 4.00
C PRO A 34 -4.45 7.21 3.79
N PRO A 35 -3.26 7.40 4.39
CA PRO A 35 -2.42 8.57 4.10
C PRO A 35 -1.98 8.62 2.64
N LEU A 36 -1.60 7.49 2.04
CA LEU A 36 -1.23 7.43 0.62
C LEU A 36 -2.38 7.85 -0.29
N LYS A 37 -3.60 7.38 0.00
CA LYS A 37 -4.80 7.81 -0.72
C LYS A 37 -5.00 9.32 -0.61
N GLY A 38 -4.89 9.88 0.59
CA GLY A 38 -5.04 11.33 0.80
C GLY A 38 -4.00 12.16 0.03
N GLN A 39 -2.75 11.67 -0.04
CA GLN A 39 -1.70 12.31 -0.85
C GLN A 39 -2.03 12.30 -2.34
N ILE A 40 -2.52 11.17 -2.87
CA ILE A 40 -2.93 11.06 -4.27
C ILE A 40 -4.11 11.99 -4.56
N GLU A 41 -5.11 12.03 -3.68
CA GLU A 41 -6.27 12.92 -3.82
C GLU A 41 -5.86 14.39 -3.81
N ALA A 42 -4.93 14.80 -2.93
CA ALA A 42 -4.41 16.16 -2.90
C ALA A 42 -3.70 16.53 -4.22
N ILE A 43 -2.84 15.64 -4.73
CA ILE A 43 -2.17 15.85 -6.02
C ILE A 43 -3.19 15.99 -7.15
N LEU A 44 -4.21 15.13 -7.18
CA LEU A 44 -5.26 15.21 -8.22
C LEU A 44 -6.05 16.52 -8.14
N GLN A 45 -6.27 17.07 -6.94
CA GLN A 45 -6.92 18.37 -6.77
C GLN A 45 -6.07 19.54 -7.27
N GLU A 46 -4.74 19.41 -7.33
CA GLU A 46 -3.87 20.47 -7.89
C GLU A 46 -3.93 20.56 -9.42
N PHE A 47 -4.48 19.54 -10.09
CA PHE A 47 -4.60 19.48 -11.56
C PHE A 47 -6.02 19.79 -12.08
N ILE A 48 -6.99 20.03 -11.19
CA ILE A 48 -8.39 20.40 -11.51
C ILE A 48 -8.61 21.87 -11.18
#